data_AF-C8WM98-F1
#
_entry.id   AF-C8WM98-F1
#
_cell.length_a   1.000
_cell.length_b   1.000
_cell.length_c   1.000
_cell.angle_alpha   90.00
_cell.angle_beta   90.00
_cell.angle_gamma   90.00
#
_symmetry.space_group_name_H-M   'P 1'
#
loop_
_entity.id
_entity.type
_entity.pdbx_description
1 polymer ?
#
loop_
_entity_poly.entity_id
_entity_poly.type
_entity_poly.pdbx_seq_one_letter_code
_entity_poly.pdbx_strand_id
1 'polypeptide(L)'
;MGGVYERTRKVSEFEFYNTAIRIRVEVNRLMASPAVVPKAYRLLNAVPTVETARAIVYNINRADQFYPNSAANVLERRKYLSLAIADCEQLCQDMQCLIDIGLPVNVGKFEAVVSMIEQEIALLKGARKNVRIVGKRSAEEMLADAEAEVERIRAL
;
A
#
# COMPACT_ATOMS: atom_id res chain seq x y z
N MET A 1 7.55 18.89 22.85
CA MET A 1 7.27 17.48 22.49
C MET A 1 6.46 16.86 23.62
N GLY A 2 5.22 16.43 23.37
CA GLY A 2 4.31 15.91 24.40
C GLY A 2 4.68 14.51 24.87
N GLY A 3 4.77 14.33 26.19
CA GLY A 3 5.19 13.11 26.89
C GLY A 3 4.18 11.96 26.90
N VAL A 4 3.68 11.58 25.72
CA VAL A 4 2.89 10.35 25.55
C VAL A 4 3.81 9.26 25.06
N TYR A 5 3.94 8.18 25.85
CA TYR A 5 4.66 6.97 25.45
C TYR A 5 4.13 6.46 24.10
N GLU A 6 5.02 6.00 23.23
CA GLU A 6 4.67 5.57 21.86
C GLU A 6 3.57 4.51 21.84
N ARG A 7 3.57 3.60 22.82
CA ARG A 7 2.53 2.56 23.05
C ARG A 7 1.12 3.11 23.35
N THR A 8 1.00 4.37 23.74
CA THR A 8 -0.27 5.03 24.09
C THR A 8 -0.72 6.05 23.05
N ARG A 9 0.03 6.23 21.94
CA ARG A 9 -0.44 7.03 20.81
C ARG A 9 -1.46 6.22 20.03
N LYS A 10 -2.67 6.75 19.85
CA LYS A 10 -3.62 6.20 18.88
C LYS A 10 -3.01 6.40 17.50
N VAL A 11 -2.80 5.30 16.78
CA VAL A 11 -2.43 5.29 15.35
C VAL A 11 -3.40 6.19 14.61
N SER A 12 -2.88 7.15 13.84
CA SER A 12 -3.74 8.05 13.07
C SER A 12 -4.52 7.24 12.04
N GLU A 13 -5.79 7.57 11.80
CA GLU A 13 -6.64 6.87 10.80
C GLU A 13 -6.01 6.88 9.40
N PHE A 14 -5.10 7.82 9.13
CA PHE A 14 -4.38 7.98 7.87
C PHE A 14 -2.87 7.72 8.00
N GLU A 15 -2.42 7.00 9.02
CA GLU A 15 -0.99 6.75 9.22
C GLU A 15 -0.33 6.01 8.03
N PHE A 16 -1.08 5.14 7.36
CA PHE A 16 -0.62 4.44 6.15
C PHE A 16 -0.26 5.41 5.01
N TYR A 17 -0.92 6.57 4.87
CA TYR A 17 -0.53 7.57 3.86
C TYR A 17 0.89 8.09 4.09
N ASN A 18 1.19 8.44 5.34
CA ASN A 18 2.49 9.01 5.69
C ASN A 18 3.59 7.94 5.57
N THR A 19 3.31 6.72 6.01
CA THR A 19 4.25 5.62 5.95
C THR A 19 4.53 5.19 4.50
N ALA A 20 3.51 5.08 3.64
CA ALA A 20 3.71 4.82 2.20
C ALA A 20 4.56 5.89 1.50
N ILE A 21 4.34 7.19 1.79
CA ILE A 21 5.16 8.27 1.23
C ILE A 21 6.62 8.14 1.70
N ARG A 22 6.84 7.82 2.98
CA ARG A 22 8.19 7.60 3.53
C ARG A 22 8.88 6.42 2.85
N ILE A 23 8.19 5.28 2.69
CA ILE A 23 8.71 4.12 1.95
C ILE A 23 9.15 4.55 0.55
N ARG A 24 8.27 5.25 -0.19
CA ARG A 24 8.59 5.72 -1.55
C ARG A 24 9.82 6.62 -1.57
N VAL A 25 9.97 7.55 -0.62
CA VAL A 25 11.14 8.43 -0.55
C VAL A 25 12.42 7.63 -0.29
N GLU A 26 12.42 6.69 0.66
CA GLU A 26 13.61 5.90 0.95
C GLU A 26 13.98 4.94 -0.18
N VAL A 27 12.99 4.29 -0.81
CA VAL A 27 13.21 3.47 -2.01
C VAL A 27 13.86 4.31 -3.11
N ASN A 28 13.35 5.51 -3.38
CA ASN A 28 13.96 6.40 -4.38
C ASN A 28 15.44 6.70 -4.07
N ARG A 29 15.77 6.99 -2.81
CA ARG A 29 17.15 7.28 -2.39
C ARG A 29 18.06 6.06 -2.56
N LEU A 30 17.59 4.88 -2.17
CA LEU A 30 18.35 3.64 -2.29
C LEU A 30 18.59 3.27 -3.75
N MET A 31 17.54 3.31 -4.57
CA MET A 31 17.58 2.92 -5.97
C MET A 31 18.38 3.90 -6.84
N ALA A 32 18.46 5.17 -6.44
CA ALA A 32 19.32 6.16 -7.09
C ALA A 32 20.81 6.03 -6.69
N SER A 33 21.11 5.46 -5.53
CA SER A 33 22.47 5.41 -4.99
C SER A 33 23.37 4.44 -5.80
N PRO A 34 24.49 4.91 -6.39
CA PRO A 34 25.43 4.02 -7.09
C PRO A 34 26.13 3.02 -6.15
N ALA A 35 26.14 3.31 -4.84
CA ALA A 35 26.68 2.41 -3.82
C ALA A 35 25.70 1.30 -3.41
N VAL A 36 24.46 1.32 -3.93
CA VAL A 36 23.46 0.28 -3.69
C VAL A 36 23.11 -0.40 -5.02
N VAL A 37 22.75 0.40 -6.02
CA VAL A 37 22.43 -0.07 -7.37
C VAL A 37 23.39 0.56 -8.37
N PRO A 38 24.34 -0.22 -8.94
CA PRO A 38 25.21 0.27 -10.00
C PRO A 38 24.42 0.77 -11.21
N LYS A 39 24.98 1.75 -11.93
CA LYS A 39 24.27 2.43 -13.04
C LYS A 39 23.71 1.47 -14.09
N ALA A 40 24.43 0.39 -14.39
CA ALA A 40 24.02 -0.63 -15.36
C ALA A 40 22.71 -1.36 -14.99
N TYR A 41 22.40 -1.47 -13.70
CA TYR A 41 21.21 -2.17 -13.20
C TYR A 41 20.03 -1.24 -12.93
N ARG A 42 20.20 0.08 -13.09
CA ARG A 42 19.11 1.01 -12.73
C ARG A 42 17.89 0.85 -13.62
N LEU A 43 18.08 0.69 -14.92
CA LEU A 43 16.95 0.51 -15.83
C LEU A 43 16.24 -0.83 -15.56
N LEU A 44 17.02 -1.87 -15.23
CA LEU A 44 16.52 -3.24 -15.08
C LEU A 44 15.84 -3.48 -13.73
N ASN A 45 16.35 -2.89 -12.66
CA ASN A 45 15.88 -3.16 -11.31
C ASN A 45 15.40 -1.89 -10.60
N ALA A 46 16.20 -0.81 -10.58
CA ALA A 46 15.84 0.40 -9.83
C ALA A 46 14.54 1.05 -10.32
N VAL A 47 14.35 1.18 -11.64
CA VAL A 47 13.15 1.79 -12.22
C VAL A 47 11.89 1.00 -11.86
N PRO A 48 11.81 -0.32 -12.13
CA PRO A 48 10.69 -1.14 -11.66
C PRO A 48 10.41 -1.03 -10.16
N THR A 49 11.45 -1.12 -9.31
CA THR A 49 11.28 -1.03 -7.85
C THR A 49 10.72 0.32 -7.40
N VAL A 50 11.15 1.43 -8.02
CA VAL A 50 10.62 2.77 -7.73
C VAL A 50 9.17 2.91 -8.22
N GLU A 51 8.83 2.31 -9.36
CA GLU A 51 7.45 2.27 -9.84
C GLU A 51 6.55 1.43 -8.93
N THR A 52 7.01 0.29 -8.40
CA THR A 52 6.31 -0.49 -7.37
C THR A 52 6.05 0.37 -6.13
N ALA A 53 7.06 1.09 -5.63
CA ALA A 53 6.87 2.00 -4.49
C ALA A 53 5.93 3.17 -4.78
N ARG A 54 5.86 3.64 -6.03
CA ARG A 54 4.87 4.63 -6.48
C ARG A 54 3.46 4.02 -6.52
N ALA A 55 3.32 2.77 -6.94
CA ALA A 55 2.05 2.06 -7.04
C ALA A 55 1.36 1.93 -5.68
N ILE A 56 2.12 1.70 -4.59
CA ILE A 56 1.58 1.70 -3.21
C ILE A 56 0.80 2.98 -2.93
N VAL A 57 1.45 4.15 -3.12
CA VAL A 57 0.83 5.46 -2.87
C VAL A 57 -0.36 5.70 -3.80
N TYR A 58 -0.23 5.31 -5.08
CA TYR A 58 -1.29 5.43 -6.07
C TYR A 58 -2.53 4.62 -5.68
N ASN A 59 -2.36 3.36 -5.29
CA ASN A 59 -3.45 2.47 -4.91
C ASN A 59 -4.11 2.92 -3.60
N ILE A 60 -3.34 3.44 -2.64
CA ILE A 60 -3.90 4.05 -1.43
C ILE A 60 -4.78 5.27 -1.78
N ASN A 61 -4.27 6.19 -2.61
CA ASN A 61 -5.03 7.36 -3.04
C ASN A 61 -6.29 6.96 -3.81
N ARG A 62 -6.18 5.95 -4.68
CA ARG A 62 -7.30 5.46 -5.48
C ARG A 62 -8.35 4.79 -4.64
N ALA A 63 -7.96 4.00 -3.62
CA ALA A 63 -8.90 3.46 -2.64
C ALA A 63 -9.71 4.58 -1.97
N ASP A 64 -9.07 5.72 -1.70
CA ASP A 64 -9.74 6.84 -1.04
C ASP A 64 -10.84 7.49 -1.88
N GLN A 65 -10.64 7.56 -3.20
CA GLN A 65 -11.64 8.06 -4.15
C GLN A 65 -12.92 7.19 -4.17
N PHE A 66 -12.85 5.93 -3.74
CA PHE A 66 -14.02 5.10 -3.51
C PHE A 66 -14.54 5.31 -2.09
N TYR A 67 -15.31 6.37 -1.90
CA TYR A 67 -15.98 6.63 -0.63
C TYR A 67 -17.04 5.54 -0.36
N PRO A 68 -17.06 4.90 0.81
CA PRO A 68 -17.85 3.70 1.06
C PRO A 68 -19.34 4.01 1.35
N ASN A 69 -20.05 4.62 0.41
CA ASN A 69 -21.50 4.89 0.48
C ASN A 69 -22.37 3.83 -0.23
N SER A 70 -21.76 2.97 -1.04
CA SER A 70 -22.41 1.86 -1.75
C SER A 70 -21.66 0.55 -1.55
N ALA A 71 -22.33 -0.58 -1.78
CA ALA A 71 -21.69 -1.89 -1.75
C ALA A 71 -20.53 -1.97 -2.77
N ALA A 72 -20.75 -1.44 -3.96
CA ALA A 72 -19.76 -1.37 -5.03
C ALA A 72 -18.49 -0.59 -4.61
N ASN A 73 -18.66 0.58 -4.00
CA ASN A 73 -17.53 1.39 -3.55
C ASN A 73 -16.77 0.75 -2.39
N VAL A 74 -17.46 0.02 -1.51
CA VAL A 74 -16.81 -0.79 -0.48
C VAL A 74 -15.93 -1.87 -1.10
N LEU A 75 -16.41 -2.55 -2.14
CA LEU A 75 -15.63 -3.57 -2.85
C LEU A 75 -14.42 -2.97 -3.55
N GLU A 76 -14.59 -1.88 -4.32
CA GLU A 76 -13.49 -1.21 -5.00
C GLU A 76 -12.46 -0.63 -4.01
N ARG A 77 -12.88 -0.01 -2.90
CA ARG A 77 -11.96 0.47 -1.86
C ARG A 77 -11.14 -0.68 -1.28
N ARG A 78 -11.76 -1.82 -0.98
CA ARG A 78 -11.05 -3.02 -0.48
C ARG A 78 -10.09 -3.60 -1.50
N LYS A 79 -10.45 -3.59 -2.78
CA LYS A 79 -9.60 -4.04 -3.89
C LYS A 79 -8.34 -3.20 -3.98
N TYR A 80 -8.45 -1.87 -4.04
CA TYR A 80 -7.27 -1.00 -4.12
C TYR A 80 -6.38 -1.08 -2.87
N LEU A 81 -6.95 -1.20 -1.67
CA LEU A 81 -6.16 -1.49 -0.47
C LEU A 81 -5.44 -2.85 -0.55
N SER A 82 -6.05 -3.85 -1.21
CA SER A 82 -5.41 -5.15 -1.43
C SER A 82 -4.27 -5.07 -2.44
N LEU A 83 -4.43 -4.27 -3.49
CA LEU A 83 -3.36 -4.00 -4.45
C LEU A 83 -2.19 -3.27 -3.81
N ALA A 84 -2.44 -2.27 -2.96
CA ALA A 84 -1.38 -1.60 -2.20
C ALA A 84 -0.61 -2.57 -1.29
N ILE A 85 -1.28 -3.54 -0.66
CA ILE A 85 -0.63 -4.62 0.10
C ILE A 85 0.21 -5.51 -0.83
N ALA A 86 -0.31 -5.88 -2.00
CA ALA A 86 0.43 -6.67 -2.97
C ALA A 86 1.69 -5.94 -3.47
N ASP A 87 1.61 -4.63 -3.71
CA ASP A 87 2.75 -3.80 -4.09
C ASP A 87 3.80 -3.73 -2.96
N CYS A 88 3.37 -3.71 -1.70
CA CYS A 88 4.29 -3.78 -0.55
C CYS A 88 5.08 -5.10 -0.53
N GLU A 89 4.40 -6.23 -0.75
CA GLU A 89 5.04 -7.55 -0.83
C GLU A 89 5.97 -7.64 -2.06
N GLN A 90 5.54 -7.10 -3.21
CA GLN A 90 6.34 -7.03 -4.42
C GLN A 90 7.62 -6.22 -4.20
N LEU A 91 7.54 -5.13 -3.45
CA LEU A 91 8.69 -4.29 -3.13
C LEU A 91 9.76 -5.06 -2.32
N CYS A 92 9.34 -5.98 -1.43
CA CYS A 92 10.26 -6.89 -0.75
C CYS A 92 10.92 -7.88 -1.73
N GLN A 93 10.16 -8.43 -2.68
CA GLN A 93 10.72 -9.32 -3.72
C GLN A 93 11.73 -8.59 -4.62
N ASP A 94 11.44 -7.34 -4.97
CA ASP A 94 12.35 -6.51 -5.76
C ASP A 94 13.70 -6.30 -5.03
N MET A 95 13.66 -6.09 -3.70
CA MET A 95 14.87 -5.98 -2.87
C MET A 95 15.61 -7.31 -2.75
N GLN A 96 14.89 -8.43 -2.61
CA GLN A 96 15.49 -9.76 -2.58
C GLN A 96 16.21 -10.06 -3.91
N CYS A 97 15.61 -9.68 -5.04
CA CYS A 97 16.24 -9.82 -6.35
C CYS A 97 17.58 -9.09 -6.43
N LEU A 98 17.70 -7.88 -5.88
CA LEU A 98 18.98 -7.14 -5.84
C LEU A 98 20.04 -7.85 -4.99
N ILE A 99 19.63 -8.52 -3.91
CA ILE A 99 20.52 -9.33 -3.06
C ILE A 99 21.00 -10.56 -3.83
N ASP A 100 20.08 -11.28 -4.47
CA ASP A 100 20.39 -12.54 -5.17
C ASP A 100 21.24 -12.34 -6.43
N ILE A 101 21.14 -11.17 -7.08
CA ILE A 101 22.04 -10.78 -8.18
C ILE A 101 23.49 -10.62 -7.69
N GLY A 102 23.72 -10.42 -6.39
CA GLY A 102 25.05 -10.22 -5.82
C GLY A 102 25.59 -8.80 -6.04
N LEU A 103 24.69 -7.80 -6.16
CA LEU A 103 25.09 -6.40 -6.17
C LEU A 103 25.71 -6.01 -4.82
N PRO A 104 26.55 -4.95 -4.74
CA PRO A 104 27.17 -4.50 -3.50
C PRO A 104 26.15 -3.79 -2.58
N VAL A 105 25.05 -4.47 -2.27
CA VAL A 105 23.94 -3.96 -1.47
C VAL A 105 24.33 -4.01 0.01
N ASN A 106 24.19 -2.88 0.70
CA ASN A 106 24.21 -2.90 2.16
C ASN A 106 22.84 -3.39 2.67
N VAL A 107 22.77 -4.67 3.07
CA VAL A 107 21.55 -5.33 3.54
C VAL A 107 20.90 -4.57 4.71
N GLY A 108 21.69 -4.00 5.62
CA GLY A 108 21.18 -3.22 6.75
C GLY A 108 20.41 -1.96 6.32
N LYS A 109 20.65 -1.41 5.13
CA LYS A 109 19.83 -0.32 4.58
C LYS A 109 18.47 -0.80 4.10
N PHE A 110 18.36 -2.06 3.67
CA PHE A 110 17.08 -2.66 3.27
C PHE A 110 16.27 -3.08 4.50
N GLU A 111 16.90 -3.57 5.57
CA GLU A 111 16.20 -3.92 6.83
C GLU A 111 15.33 -2.76 7.36
N ALA A 112 15.87 -1.53 7.35
CA ALA A 112 15.11 -0.35 7.77
C ALA A 112 13.87 -0.10 6.89
N VAL A 113 13.97 -0.35 5.58
CA VAL A 113 12.84 -0.19 4.66
C VAL A 113 11.86 -1.34 4.76
N VAL A 114 12.33 -2.57 4.91
CA VAL A 114 11.50 -3.75 5.15
C VAL A 114 10.66 -3.59 6.41
N SER A 115 11.25 -3.08 7.50
CA SER A 115 10.49 -2.80 8.72
C SER A 115 9.36 -1.77 8.51
N MET A 116 9.61 -0.72 7.69
CA MET A 116 8.55 0.22 7.32
C MET A 116 7.47 -0.45 6.45
N ILE A 117 7.86 -1.33 5.53
CA ILE A 117 6.93 -2.08 4.67
C ILE A 117 6.04 -3.01 5.52
N GLU A 118 6.60 -3.74 6.48
CA GLU A 118 5.84 -4.60 7.38
C GLU A 118 4.81 -3.80 8.21
N GLN A 119 5.22 -2.63 8.72
CA GLN A 119 4.32 -1.71 9.39
C GLN A 119 3.19 -1.25 8.45
N GLU A 120 3.52 -0.88 7.22
CA GLU A 120 2.54 -0.45 6.21
C GLU A 120 1.54 -1.55 5.88
N ILE A 121 2.00 -2.78 5.68
CA ILE A 121 1.14 -3.95 5.45
C ILE A 121 0.16 -4.13 6.61
N ALA A 122 0.62 -3.99 7.87
CA ALA A 122 -0.24 -4.10 9.04
C ALA A 122 -1.31 -3.00 9.07
N LEU A 123 -0.93 -1.75 8.80
CA LEU A 123 -1.85 -0.61 8.74
C LEU A 123 -2.89 -0.80 7.62
N LEU A 124 -2.46 -1.19 6.42
CA LEU A 124 -3.34 -1.41 5.27
C LEU A 124 -4.31 -2.59 5.50
N LYS A 125 -3.84 -3.69 6.10
CA LYS A 125 -4.71 -4.81 6.50
C LYS A 125 -5.78 -4.36 7.49
N GLY A 126 -5.40 -3.53 8.47
CA GLY A 126 -6.32 -2.91 9.42
C GLY A 126 -7.36 -2.01 8.75
N ALA A 127 -6.91 -1.08 7.90
CA ALA A 127 -7.78 -0.19 7.14
C ALA A 127 -8.77 -0.97 6.27
N ARG A 128 -8.28 -1.97 5.52
CA ARG A 128 -9.10 -2.83 4.66
C ARG A 128 -10.18 -3.58 5.43
N LYS A 129 -9.84 -4.14 6.60
CA LYS A 129 -10.79 -4.83 7.49
C LYS A 129 -11.90 -3.90 7.99
N ASN A 130 -11.60 -2.62 8.16
CA ASN A 130 -12.54 -1.62 8.68
C ASN A 130 -13.38 -0.94 7.61
N VAL A 131 -13.16 -1.20 6.32
CA VAL A 131 -14.02 -0.67 5.25
C VAL A 131 -15.43 -1.26 5.38
N ARG A 132 -16.40 -0.39 5.61
CA ARG A 132 -17.84 -0.69 5.74
C ARG A 132 -18.65 0.44 5.13
N ILE A 133 -19.90 0.16 4.78
CA ILE A 133 -20.81 1.20 4.29
C ILE A 133 -21.00 2.26 5.38
N VAL A 134 -20.83 3.53 5.01
CA VAL A 134 -21.00 4.70 5.87
C VAL A 134 -22.23 5.48 5.43
N GLY A 135 -23.02 5.94 6.41
CA GLY A 135 -24.25 6.70 6.20
C GLY A 135 -25.50 5.90 6.58
N LYS A 136 -26.59 6.61 6.90
CA LYS A 136 -27.91 5.99 7.07
C LYS A 136 -28.49 5.74 5.68
N ARG A 137 -28.79 4.49 5.37
CA ARG A 137 -29.47 4.08 4.13
C ARG A 137 -30.77 3.37 4.44
N SER A 138 -31.76 3.55 3.59
CA SER A 138 -33.00 2.76 3.70
C SER A 138 -32.71 1.30 3.33
N ALA A 139 -33.55 0.38 3.82
CA ALA A 139 -33.43 -1.03 3.46
C ALA A 139 -33.61 -1.25 1.94
N GLU A 140 -34.45 -0.44 1.31
CA GLU A 140 -34.73 -0.46 -0.14
C GLU A 140 -33.48 -0.10 -0.95
N GLU A 141 -32.75 0.94 -0.55
CA GLU A 141 -31.51 1.34 -1.20
C GLU A 141 -30.43 0.25 -1.10
N MET A 142 -30.32 -0.40 0.06
CA MET A 142 -29.36 -1.50 0.25
C MET A 142 -29.72 -2.72 -0.61
N LEU A 143 -31.03 -3.01 -0.75
CA LEU A 143 -31.52 -4.10 -1.59
C LEU A 143 -31.23 -3.84 -3.07
N ALA A 144 -31.53 -2.63 -3.56
CA ALA A 144 -31.28 -2.24 -4.95
C ALA A 144 -29.78 -2.30 -5.32
N ASP A 145 -28.89 -1.86 -4.42
CA ASP A 145 -27.43 -1.97 -4.60
C ASP A 145 -26.97 -3.43 -4.70
N ALA A 146 -27.52 -4.29 -3.85
CA ALA A 146 -27.17 -5.71 -3.82
C ALA A 146 -27.65 -6.42 -5.09
N GLU A 147 -28.86 -6.13 -5.55
CA GLU A 147 -29.41 -6.65 -6.81
C GLU A 147 -28.57 -6.21 -8.01
N ALA A 148 -28.19 -4.93 -8.09
CA ALA A 148 -27.32 -4.42 -9.15
C ALA A 148 -25.94 -5.09 -9.13
N GLU A 149 -25.40 -5.40 -7.95
CA GLU A 149 -24.14 -6.14 -7.83
C GLU A 149 -24.26 -7.60 -8.27
N VAL A 150 -25.36 -8.27 -7.91
CA VAL A 150 -25.63 -9.65 -8.37
C VAL A 150 -25.71 -9.70 -9.90
N GLU A 151 -26.39 -8.74 -10.52
CA GLU A 151 -26.47 -8.65 -11.98
C GLU A 151 -25.11 -8.38 -12.63
N ARG A 152 -24.29 -7.50 -12.04
CA ARG A 152 -22.90 -7.30 -12.50
C ARG A 152 -22.09 -8.59 -12.45
N ILE A 153 -22.17 -9.35 -11.35
CA ILE A 153 -21.43 -10.60 -11.19
C ILE A 153 -21.91 -11.66 -12.19
N ARG A 154 -23.22 -11.72 -12.47
CA ARG A 154 -23.78 -12.63 -13.48
C ARG A 154 -23.32 -12.31 -14.91
N ALA A 155 -22.93 -11.07 -15.17
CA ALA A 155 -22.48 -10.61 -16.49
C ALA A 155 -20.98 -10.80 -16.74
N LEU A 156 -20.20 -11.25 -15.75
CA LEU A 156 -18.78 -11.61 -15.87
C LEU A 156 -18.60 -13.06 -16.32
#